data_AF-A0A430RUK4-F1
#
_entry.id   AF-A0A430RUK4-F1
#
_cell.length_a   1.000
_cell.length_b   1.000
_cell.length_c   1.000
_cell.angle_alpha   90.00
_cell.angle_beta   90.00
_cell.angle_gamma   90.00
#
_symmetry.space_group_name_H-M   'P 1'
#
loop_
_entity.id
_entity.type
_entity.pdbx_description
1 polymer ?
#
loop_
_entity_poly.entity_id
_entity_poly.type
_entity_poly.pdbx_seq_one_letter_code
_entity_poly.pdbx_strand_id
1 'polypeptide(L)'
;MPLLYLRFYLGSLAVLFSFHLGGHYFLGFPFPTPGTLLQIALGTAFGMGLGILYHRLWPLPPPGMGRVVRLFVLLPPAFMFGIGLLILLQAQVALPYLVPLLAWLTPAYGSQEPTPPKHPS
;
A
#
# COMPACT_ATOMS: atom_id res chain seq x y z
N MET A 1 -4.01 13.69 -10.77
CA MET A 1 -3.29 12.63 -10.00
C MET A 1 -3.68 12.54 -8.52
N PRO A 2 -3.66 13.61 -7.68
CA PRO A 2 -3.86 13.45 -6.22
C PRO A 2 -5.25 12.90 -5.86
N LEU A 3 -6.28 13.24 -6.64
CA LEU A 3 -7.63 12.71 -6.45
C LEU A 3 -7.71 11.18 -6.64
N LEU A 4 -6.87 10.60 -7.51
CA LEU A 4 -6.84 9.15 -7.74
C LEU A 4 -6.20 8.41 -6.57
N TYR A 5 -5.11 8.96 -6.01
CA TYR A 5 -4.52 8.44 -4.78
C TYR A 5 -5.46 8.59 -3.59
N LEU A 6 -6.18 9.70 -3.47
CA LEU A 6 -7.19 9.88 -2.43
C LEU A 6 -8.32 8.85 -2.55
N ARG A 7 -8.84 8.63 -3.76
CA ARG A 7 -9.86 7.58 -4.02
C ARG A 7 -9.34 6.20 -3.66
N PHE A 8 -8.11 5.88 -4.04
CA PHE A 8 -7.48 4.60 -3.69
C PHE A 8 -7.32 4.43 -2.18
N TYR A 9 -6.86 5.48 -1.49
CA TYR A 9 -6.71 5.49 -0.03
C TYR A 9 -8.06 5.25 0.66
N LEU A 10 -9.09 6.03 0.32
CA LEU A 10 -10.43 5.90 0.89
C LEU A 10 -11.05 4.53 0.58
N GLY A 11 -10.89 4.02 -0.64
CA GLY A 11 -11.33 2.68 -1.02
C GLY A 11 -10.62 1.58 -0.23
N SER A 12 -9.31 1.72 -0.03
CA SER A 12 -8.52 0.78 0.78
C SER A 12 -8.96 0.79 2.24
N LEU A 13 -9.22 1.97 2.82
CA LEU A 13 -9.76 2.06 4.19
C LEU A 13 -11.14 1.40 4.31
N ALA A 14 -12.03 1.65 3.36
CA ALA A 14 -13.36 1.05 3.38
C ALA A 14 -13.27 -0.48 3.37
N VAL A 15 -12.39 -1.05 2.54
CA VAL A 15 -12.12 -2.50 2.50
C VAL A 15 -11.52 -2.99 3.81
N LEU A 16 -10.47 -2.35 4.32
CA LEU A 16 -9.77 -2.78 5.54
C LEU A 16 -10.66 -2.68 6.79
N PHE A 17 -11.46 -1.62 6.90
CA PHE A 17 -12.40 -1.45 8.00
C PHE A 17 -13.52 -2.48 7.93
N SER A 18 -14.08 -2.71 6.74
CA SER A 18 -15.10 -3.75 6.54
C SER A 18 -14.53 -5.14 6.82
N PHE A 19 -13.29 -5.40 6.42
CA PHE A 19 -12.60 -6.66 6.72
C PHE A 19 -12.38 -6.83 8.22
N HIS A 20 -11.94 -5.80 8.94
CA HIS A 20 -11.70 -5.90 10.38
C HIS A 20 -13.00 -6.06 11.16
N LEU A 21 -14.04 -5.30 10.79
CA LEU A 21 -15.37 -5.39 11.38
C LEU A 21 -16.02 -6.74 11.07
N GLY A 22 -15.92 -7.20 9.82
CA GLY A 22 -16.37 -8.53 9.42
C GLY A 22 -15.62 -9.63 10.17
N GLY A 23 -14.30 -9.52 10.28
CA GLY A 23 -13.48 -10.44 11.07
C GLY A 23 -13.85 -10.46 12.56
N HIS A 24 -14.31 -9.34 13.13
CA HIS A 24 -14.86 -9.34 14.48
C HIS A 24 -16.11 -10.23 14.58
N TYR A 25 -17.07 -10.06 13.67
CA TYR A 25 -18.33 -10.81 13.71
C TYR A 25 -18.20 -12.27 13.27
N PHE A 26 -17.33 -12.58 12.30
CA PHE A 26 -17.22 -13.91 11.71
C PHE A 26 -16.07 -14.75 12.27
N LEU A 27 -14.98 -14.11 12.70
CA LEU A 27 -13.72 -14.78 13.08
C LEU A 27 -13.30 -14.51 14.54
N GLY A 28 -14.07 -13.71 15.28
CA GLY A 28 -13.79 -13.40 16.68
C GLY A 28 -12.59 -12.45 16.89
N PHE A 29 -12.25 -11.63 15.90
CA PHE A 29 -11.24 -10.58 16.07
C PHE A 29 -11.65 -9.58 17.18
N PRO A 30 -10.71 -8.86 17.81
CA PRO A 30 -11.05 -7.78 18.73
C PRO A 30 -11.90 -6.70 18.05
N PHE A 31 -12.75 -6.03 18.82
CA PHE A 31 -13.62 -4.97 18.29
C PHE A 31 -12.78 -3.80 17.72
N PRO A 32 -13.13 -3.24 16.54
CA PRO A 32 -12.41 -2.11 15.94
C PRO A 32 -12.58 -0.83 16.76
N THR A 33 -11.69 -0.61 17.73
CA THR A 33 -11.68 0.63 18.49
C THR A 33 -11.27 1.82 17.61
N PRO A 34 -11.63 3.07 17.96
CA PRO A 34 -11.17 4.25 17.24
C PRO A 34 -9.64 4.32 17.09
N GLY A 35 -8.89 3.85 18.10
CA GLY A 35 -7.43 3.76 18.04
C GLY A 35 -6.95 2.75 16.99
N THR A 36 -7.58 1.57 16.94
CA THR A 36 -7.31 0.54 15.92
C THR A 36 -7.57 1.07 14.51
N LEU A 37 -8.70 1.77 14.31
CA LEU A 37 -9.05 2.37 13.02
C LEU A 37 -8.06 3.45 12.61
N LEU A 38 -7.61 4.28 13.55
CA LEU A 38 -6.57 5.28 13.29
C LEU A 38 -5.23 4.63 12.91
N GLN A 39 -4.83 3.56 13.60
CA GLN A 39 -3.61 2.82 13.26
C GLN A 39 -3.68 2.19 11.86
N ILE A 40 -4.83 1.62 11.48
CA ILE A 40 -5.08 1.13 10.11
C ILE A 40 -4.97 2.29 9.12
N ALA A 41 -5.56 3.45 9.42
CA ALA A 41 -5.50 4.62 8.56
C ALA A 41 -4.07 5.11 8.34
N LEU A 42 -3.30 5.26 9.43
CA LEU A 42 -1.89 5.64 9.37
C LEU A 42 -1.07 4.60 8.61
N GLY A 43 -1.22 3.31 8.93
CA GLY A 43 -0.53 2.23 8.22
C GLY A 43 -0.83 2.22 6.72
N THR A 44 -2.08 2.50 6.35
CA THR A 44 -2.49 2.61 4.94
C THR A 44 -1.85 3.82 4.27
N ALA A 45 -1.81 4.97 4.94
CA ALA A 45 -1.18 6.18 4.43
C ALA A 45 0.34 5.99 4.25
N PHE A 46 1.01 5.38 5.22
CA PHE A 46 2.44 5.08 5.18
C PHE A 46 2.78 4.03 4.12
N GLY A 47 2.01 2.95 4.02
CA GLY A 47 2.14 1.96 2.96
C GLY A 47 1.95 2.59 1.58
N MET A 48 0.91 3.42 1.41
CA MET A 48 0.69 4.12 0.14
C MET A 48 1.83 5.08 -0.21
N GLY A 49 2.29 5.88 0.76
CA GLY A 49 3.43 6.79 0.57
C GLY A 49 4.69 6.03 0.14
N LEU A 50 4.93 4.87 0.73
CA LEU A 50 6.04 4.00 0.38
C LEU A 50 5.89 3.41 -1.04
N GLY A 51 4.68 2.98 -1.42
CA GLY A 51 4.40 2.54 -2.78
C GLY A 51 4.63 3.62 -3.84
N ILE A 52 4.21 4.86 -3.55
CA ILE A 52 4.48 6.03 -4.40
C ILE A 52 5.99 6.28 -4.52
N LEU A 53 6.71 6.23 -3.39
CA LEU A 53 8.16 6.40 -3.37
C LEU A 53 8.86 5.32 -4.20
N TYR A 54 8.42 4.08 -4.08
CA TYR A 54 8.94 2.96 -4.87
C TYR A 54 8.69 3.13 -6.36
N HIS A 55 7.55 3.68 -6.78
CA HIS A 55 7.30 3.98 -8.19
C HIS A 55 8.19 5.10 -8.71
N ARG A 56 8.57 6.05 -7.84
CA ARG A 56 9.45 7.16 -8.20
C ARG A 56 10.93 6.76 -8.28
N LEU A 57 11.40 5.98 -7.32
CA LEU A 57 12.80 5.52 -7.25
C LEU A 57 13.07 4.39 -8.25
N TRP A 58 12.10 3.51 -8.44
CA TRP A 58 12.21 2.34 -9.31
C TRP A 58 10.95 2.19 -10.16
N PRO A 59 10.81 2.96 -11.25
CA PRO A 59 9.67 2.85 -12.15
C PRO A 59 9.53 1.42 -12.67
N LEU A 60 8.29 0.95 -12.76
CA LEU A 60 8.00 -0.42 -13.14
C LEU A 60 8.51 -0.71 -14.55
N PRO A 61 9.34 -1.76 -14.75
CA PRO A 61 9.60 -2.26 -16.09
C PRO A 61 8.27 -2.76 -16.71
N PRO A 62 8.21 -2.89 -18.06
CA PRO A 62 7.05 -3.47 -18.73
C PRO A 62 6.64 -4.81 -18.10
N PRO A 63 5.35 -5.20 -18.21
CA PRO A 63 4.82 -6.38 -17.54
C PRO A 63 5.68 -7.63 -17.82
N GLY A 64 6.12 -8.31 -16.76
CA GLY A 64 7.04 -9.45 -16.83
C GLY A 64 7.72 -9.76 -15.49
N MET A 65 8.74 -10.63 -15.49
CA MET A 65 9.47 -11.04 -14.29
C MET A 65 10.03 -9.86 -13.47
N GLY A 66 10.41 -8.76 -14.11
CA GLY A 66 10.93 -7.57 -13.43
C GLY A 66 9.94 -6.97 -12.40
N ARG A 67 8.62 -7.10 -12.64
CA ARG A 67 7.60 -6.67 -11.66
C ARG A 67 7.58 -7.56 -10.42
N VAL A 68 7.78 -8.86 -10.60
CA VAL A 68 7.84 -9.86 -9.51
C VAL A 68 9.12 -9.70 -8.70
N VAL A 69 10.27 -9.49 -9.36
CA VAL A 69 11.55 -9.25 -8.67
C VAL A 69 11.49 -7.98 -7.84
N ARG A 70 10.95 -6.88 -8.38
CA ARG A 70 10.71 -5.64 -7.63
C ARG A 70 9.85 -5.89 -6.38
N LEU A 71 8.86 -6.75 -6.49
CA LEU A 71 7.99 -7.20 -5.40
C LEU A 71 8.81 -7.86 -4.27
N PHE A 72 9.69 -8.81 -4.59
CA PHE A 72 10.54 -9.48 -3.61
C PHE A 72 11.60 -8.56 -2.98
N VAL A 73 12.13 -7.62 -3.74
CA VAL A 73 13.16 -6.68 -3.25
C VAL A 73 12.57 -5.61 -2.34
N LEU A 74 11.35 -5.17 -2.61
CA LEU A 74 10.70 -4.08 -1.87
C LEU A 74 9.88 -4.56 -0.66
N LEU A 75 9.54 -5.85 -0.59
CA LEU A 75 8.85 -6.43 0.57
C LEU A 75 9.64 -6.29 1.87
N PRO A 76 10.93 -6.69 1.94
CA PRO A 76 11.68 -6.65 3.20
C PRO A 76 11.83 -5.23 3.78
N PRO A 77 12.19 -4.19 3.00
CA PRO A 77 12.23 -2.82 3.52
C PRO A 77 10.86 -2.33 3.99
N ALA A 78 9.79 -2.62 3.25
CA ALA A 78 8.43 -2.25 3.67
C ALA A 78 7.99 -2.98 4.94
N PHE A 79 8.39 -4.24 5.09
CA PHE A 79 8.07 -5.05 6.26
C PHE A 79 8.78 -4.51 7.50
N MET A 80 10.09 -4.23 7.37
CA MET A 80 10.89 -3.58 8.43
C MET A 80 10.33 -2.20 8.79
N PHE A 81 9.88 -1.42 7.81
CA PHE A 81 9.23 -0.15 8.07
C PHE A 81 7.91 -0.33 8.85
N GLY A 82 7.10 -1.33 8.49
CA GLY A 82 5.90 -1.69 9.25
C GLY A 82 6.18 -2.15 10.68
N ILE A 83 7.30 -2.84 10.93
CA ILE A 83 7.79 -3.17 12.28
C ILE A 83 8.17 -1.89 13.05
N GLY A 84 8.89 -0.97 12.41
CA GLY A 84 9.23 0.32 13.02
C GLY A 84 8.00 1.10 13.44
N LEU A 85 6.98 1.17 12.57
CA LEU A 85 5.70 1.81 12.88
C LEU A 85 4.91 1.09 13.98
N LEU A 86 4.93 -0.25 13.99
CA LEU A 86 4.31 -1.06 15.05
C LEU A 86 4.88 -0.68 16.42
N ILE A 87 6.21 -0.63 16.53
CA ILE A 87 6.91 -0.28 17.77
C ILE A 87 6.64 1.18 18.15
N LEU A 88 6.78 2.10 17.19
CA LEU A 88 6.65 3.55 17.42
C LEU A 88 5.24 3.94 17.87
N LEU A 89 4.21 3.37 17.25
CA LEU A 89 2.81 3.70 17.54
C LEU A 89 2.20 2.80 18.62
N GLN A 90 2.99 1.86 19.16
CA GLN A 90 2.50 0.76 20.01
C GLN A 90 1.24 0.13 19.43
N ALA A 91 1.28 -0.13 18.11
CA ALA A 91 0.09 -0.49 17.37
C ALA A 91 -0.38 -1.90 17.75
N GLN A 92 -1.70 -2.06 17.85
CA GLN A 92 -2.36 -3.34 18.12
C GLN A 92 -2.73 -4.07 16.82
N VAL A 93 -2.46 -3.44 15.69
CA VAL A 93 -2.75 -3.94 14.34
C VAL A 93 -1.47 -4.45 13.73
N ALA A 94 -1.60 -5.43 12.83
CA ALA A 94 -0.48 -6.06 12.15
C ALA A 94 0.13 -5.15 11.04
N LEU A 95 0.62 -3.96 11.43
CA LEU A 95 1.31 -2.99 10.58
C LEU A 95 2.45 -3.60 9.74
N PRO A 96 3.24 -4.58 10.23
CA PRO A 96 4.27 -5.24 9.42
C PRO A 96 3.75 -5.92 8.16
N TYR A 97 2.47 -6.30 8.12
CA TYR A 97 1.86 -6.91 6.92
C TYR A 97 1.01 -5.92 6.13
N LEU A 98 0.33 -5.00 6.83
CA LEU A 98 -0.48 -3.97 6.20
C LEU A 98 0.38 -3.03 5.35
N VAL A 99 1.50 -2.53 5.89
CA VAL A 99 2.34 -1.55 5.21
C VAL A 99 2.91 -2.10 3.89
N PRO A 100 3.52 -3.30 3.83
CA PRO A 100 3.94 -3.92 2.57
C PRO A 100 2.80 -4.17 1.59
N LEU A 101 1.64 -4.64 2.09
CA LEU A 101 0.48 -4.90 1.25
C LEU A 101 0.03 -3.64 0.53
N LEU A 102 -0.06 -2.52 1.26
CA LEU A 102 -0.51 -1.25 0.69
C LEU A 102 0.56 -0.63 -0.20
N ALA A 103 1.84 -0.73 0.17
CA ALA A 103 2.95 -0.31 -0.69
C ALA A 103 2.94 -1.07 -2.02
N TRP A 104 2.56 -2.34 -1.99
CA TRP A 104 2.44 -3.17 -3.18
C TRP A 104 1.22 -2.83 -4.03
N LEU A 105 0.04 -2.71 -3.42
CA LEU A 105 -1.23 -2.45 -4.13
C LEU A 105 -1.34 -1.03 -4.67
N THR A 106 -0.52 -0.11 -4.18
CA THR A 106 -0.54 1.29 -4.61
C THR A 106 -0.33 1.40 -6.12
N PRO A 107 -1.29 1.94 -6.87
CA PRO A 107 -1.17 2.06 -8.32
C PRO A 107 -0.16 3.16 -8.70
N ALA A 108 0.56 2.95 -9.81
CA ALA A 108 1.40 3.96 -10.41
C ALA A 108 0.54 4.90 -11.28
N TYR A 109 -0.11 5.89 -10.65
CA TYR A 109 -0.82 6.93 -11.41
C TYR A 109 0.22 7.93 -11.97
N GLY A 110 0.53 7.82 -13.27
CA GLY A 110 1.34 8.81 -13.99
C GLY A 110 2.53 8.32 -14.81
N SER A 111 2.72 7.03 -15.06
CA SER A 111 3.79 6.54 -15.95
C SER A 111 3.26 5.66 -17.07
N GLN A 112 2.65 6.30 -18.08
CA GLN A 112 2.59 5.75 -19.43
C GLN A 112 2.74 6.88 -20.44
N GLU A 113 3.95 7.01 -20.99
CA GLU A 113 4.11 7.43 -22.39
C GLU A 113 5.40 6.79 -22.91
N PRO A 114 5.33 5.63 -23.60
CA PRO A 114 6.16 5.46 -24.77
C PRO A 114 5.49 6.29 -25.88
N THR A 115 6.00 7.49 -26.13
CA THR A 115 5.71 8.21 -27.36
C THR A 115 6.03 7.25 -28.53
N PRO A 116 5.09 6.95 -29.45
CA PRO A 116 5.43 6.15 -30.61
C PRO A 116 6.52 6.90 -31.40
N PRO A 117 7.52 6.21 -31.98
CA PRO A 117 8.51 6.89 -32.80
C PRO A 117 7.78 7.62 -33.93
N LYS A 118 8.11 8.91 -34.11
CA LYS A 118 7.62 9.68 -35.25
C LYS A 118 7.97 8.91 -36.52
N HIS A 119 6.95 8.42 -37.22
CA HIS A 119 7.14 7.87 -38.54
C HIS A 119 7.68 9.00 -39.43
N PRO A 120 8.82 8.82 -40.12
CA PRO A 120 9.22 9.77 -41.15
C PRO A 120 8.20 9.67 -42.29
N SER A 121 7.54 10.79 -42.60
CA SER A 121 6.73 10.99 -43.80
C SER A 121 7.44 11.98 -44.70
#